data_AF-A0A3S1B5U3-F1
#
_entry.id   AF-A0A3S1B5U3-F1
#
_cell.length_a   1.000
_cell.length_b   1.000
_cell.length_c   1.000
_cell.angle_alpha   90.00
_cell.angle_beta   90.00
_cell.angle_gamma   90.00
#
_symmetry.space_group_name_H-M   'P 1'
#
loop_
_entity.id
_entity.type
_entity.pdbx_description
1 polymer ?
#
loop_
_entity_poly.entity_id
_entity_poly.type
_entity_poly.pdbx_seq_one_letter_code
_entity_poly.pdbx_strand_id
1 'polypeptide(L)'
;MWGYQFRYQLNLVADIVSEMDIGDGQTRVGLGIFSDKFHSAIPLNNTHDKQTLLNKIRSAPHIKGQTVISIGLQGLREQLGLGQNRPYAPRIGVFFTDGQSPTAFSAQAYNNASRAKNDGIFMFAVGIGQSTRESELLDISSDPKRYFLFRVESFASLGNIRSQLSGNMAKVSLYQDDKGTCGQNTKVDTVFVYDEFELGFYLRNSVRTFLNTVVDELRINPGNVRVGVVSKTQPGGNDIKLGDFVTREEFKVALERESGKQDIGELLREAREKYFETSAGHRIDAKKRLVLILTHPVPSNSAMRHKILEQLLRARYLNSIEVFIIRDGSDYDKGFLFQVASSPSHVLFTKVEDASEPFLTLFCKDRFPRFRHLDRRSQVFQDDPEKPEVIRDHSPTLTPVWCLYALTIAWTKHCA
;
A
#
# COMPACT_ATOMS: atom_id res chain seq x y z
N MET A 1 -16.70 -21.55 7.07
CA MET A 1 -15.79 -22.43 7.81
C MET A 1 -16.47 -23.29 8.90
N TRP A 2 -15.94 -24.50 9.15
CA TRP A 2 -16.27 -25.39 10.27
C TRP A 2 -15.32 -25.24 11.47
N GLY A 3 -15.74 -25.68 12.66
CA GLY A 3 -14.92 -25.58 13.89
C GLY A 3 -13.54 -26.27 13.82
N TYR A 4 -13.39 -27.36 13.06
CA TYR A 4 -12.08 -27.99 12.86
C TYR A 4 -11.17 -27.19 11.92
N GLN A 5 -11.75 -26.53 10.90
CA GLN A 5 -11.01 -25.65 9.99
C GLN A 5 -10.50 -24.40 10.73
N PHE A 6 -11.28 -23.87 11.68
CA PHE A 6 -10.88 -22.76 12.54
C PHE A 6 -9.62 -23.07 13.37
N ARG A 7 -9.47 -24.32 13.82
CA ARG A 7 -8.27 -24.76 14.55
C ARG A 7 -6.99 -24.66 13.71
N TYR A 8 -7.05 -24.82 12.38
CA TYR A 8 -5.87 -24.58 11.52
C TYR A 8 -5.44 -23.12 11.52
N GLN A 9 -6.39 -22.18 11.54
CA GLN A 9 -6.07 -20.76 11.67
C GLN A 9 -5.43 -20.49 13.04
N LEU A 10 -6.07 -20.92 14.13
CA LEU A 10 -5.54 -20.72 15.50
C LEU A 10 -4.17 -21.38 15.72
N ASN A 11 -3.90 -22.52 15.09
CA ASN A 11 -2.60 -23.17 15.12
C ASN A 11 -1.54 -22.32 14.38
N LEU A 12 -1.83 -21.84 13.16
CA LEU A 12 -0.92 -20.93 12.45
C LEU A 12 -0.64 -19.65 13.27
N VAL A 13 -1.66 -19.10 13.94
CA VAL A 13 -1.50 -17.96 14.85
C VAL A 13 -0.56 -18.32 16.00
N ALA A 14 -0.80 -19.44 16.69
CA ALA A 14 -0.01 -19.87 17.83
C ALA A 14 1.45 -20.16 17.44
N ASP A 15 1.69 -20.76 16.28
CA ASP A 15 3.03 -21.02 15.75
C ASP A 15 3.78 -19.71 15.50
N ILE A 16 3.15 -18.76 14.81
CA ILE A 16 3.70 -17.41 14.56
C ILE A 16 4.00 -16.68 15.88
N VAL A 17 3.10 -16.75 16.86
CA VAL A 17 3.27 -16.11 18.18
C VAL A 17 4.37 -16.79 19.01
N SER A 18 4.61 -18.09 18.82
CA SER A 18 5.68 -18.81 19.52
C SER A 18 7.07 -18.25 19.16
N GLU A 19 7.25 -17.80 17.91
CA GLU A 19 8.46 -17.17 17.37
C GLU A 19 8.68 -15.73 17.87
N MET A 20 7.71 -15.11 18.56
CA MET A 20 7.76 -13.70 18.96
C MET A 20 8.20 -13.48 20.41
N ASP A 21 8.89 -12.38 20.67
CA ASP A 21 9.23 -11.94 22.03
C ASP A 21 8.00 -11.27 22.67
N ILE A 22 7.31 -11.97 23.58
CA ILE A 22 6.08 -11.53 24.27
C ILE A 22 6.44 -11.13 25.71
N GLY A 23 6.10 -9.91 26.10
CA GLY A 23 6.48 -9.35 27.40
C GLY A 23 6.18 -7.86 27.51
N ASP A 24 6.51 -7.28 28.68
CA ASP A 24 6.48 -5.83 28.86
C ASP A 24 7.59 -5.15 28.06
N GLY A 25 7.26 -4.01 27.43
CA GLY A 25 8.13 -3.37 26.43
C GLY A 25 8.27 -4.16 25.11
N GLN A 26 7.88 -5.43 25.07
CA GLN A 26 7.97 -6.33 23.91
C GLN A 26 6.62 -6.49 23.17
N THR A 27 6.51 -7.49 22.28
CA THR A 27 5.39 -7.68 21.36
C THR A 27 4.08 -7.93 22.11
N ARG A 28 3.00 -7.30 21.63
CA ARG A 28 1.64 -7.39 22.17
C ARG A 28 0.71 -7.90 21.08
N VAL A 29 0.01 -9.00 21.34
CA VAL A 29 -0.83 -9.68 20.36
C VAL A 29 -2.28 -9.64 20.80
N GLY A 30 -3.18 -9.34 19.87
CA GLY A 30 -4.63 -9.46 20.06
C GLY A 30 -5.21 -10.57 19.18
N LEU A 31 -6.45 -10.93 19.47
CA LEU A 31 -7.23 -11.86 18.66
C LEU A 31 -8.67 -11.34 18.56
N GLY A 32 -8.98 -10.77 17.39
CA GLY A 32 -10.35 -10.57 16.95
C GLY A 32 -10.90 -11.87 16.34
N ILE A 33 -12.22 -12.00 16.35
CA ILE A 33 -12.99 -13.05 15.69
C ILE A 33 -14.23 -12.35 15.13
N PHE A 34 -14.47 -12.40 13.82
CA PHE A 34 -15.60 -11.68 13.20
C PHE A 34 -16.61 -12.61 12.52
N SER A 35 -17.81 -12.09 12.28
CA SER A 35 -18.84 -12.65 11.42
C SER A 35 -19.69 -11.45 10.92
N ASP A 36 -21.00 -11.50 11.12
CA ASP A 36 -21.91 -10.35 11.22
C ASP A 36 -21.71 -9.50 12.50
N LYS A 37 -20.80 -9.91 13.38
CA LYS A 37 -20.38 -9.18 14.59
C LYS A 37 -18.88 -9.31 14.82
N PHE A 38 -18.28 -8.42 15.60
CA PHE A 38 -16.88 -8.55 16.03
C PHE A 38 -16.81 -8.98 17.50
N HIS A 39 -15.95 -9.94 17.81
CA HIS A 39 -15.65 -10.41 19.16
C HIS A 39 -14.14 -10.30 19.42
N SER A 40 -13.75 -9.47 20.40
CA SER A 40 -12.36 -9.42 20.87
C SER A 40 -12.14 -10.58 21.84
N ALA A 41 -11.64 -11.71 21.34
CA ALA A 41 -11.33 -12.89 22.14
C ALA A 41 -10.09 -12.67 23.01
N ILE A 42 -9.11 -11.89 22.52
CA ILE A 42 -7.94 -11.46 23.28
C ILE A 42 -7.69 -9.98 22.98
N PRO A 43 -7.96 -9.06 23.93
CA PRO A 43 -7.59 -7.66 23.80
C PRO A 43 -6.07 -7.47 23.71
N LEU A 44 -5.62 -6.46 22.97
CA LEU A 44 -4.20 -6.24 22.66
C LEU A 44 -3.29 -6.06 23.88
N ASN A 45 -3.83 -5.67 25.03
CA ASN A 45 -3.10 -5.46 26.29
C ASN A 45 -3.49 -6.49 27.38
N ASN A 46 -3.91 -7.70 27.01
CA ASN A 46 -4.50 -8.66 27.94
C ASN A 46 -3.51 -9.53 28.73
N THR A 47 -2.31 -9.80 28.19
CA THR A 47 -1.29 -10.60 28.88
C THR A 47 0.10 -10.32 28.32
N HIS A 48 1.10 -10.42 29.19
CA HIS A 48 2.52 -10.28 28.89
C HIS A 48 3.27 -11.63 29.01
N ASP A 49 2.56 -12.74 29.26
CA ASP A 49 3.14 -14.08 29.28
C ASP A 49 2.85 -14.83 27.98
N LYS A 50 3.92 -15.35 27.35
CA LYS A 50 3.84 -16.13 26.10
C LYS A 50 2.98 -17.38 26.25
N GLN A 51 3.12 -18.14 27.34
CA GLN A 51 2.43 -19.43 27.46
C GLN A 51 0.91 -19.25 27.66
N THR A 52 0.53 -18.30 28.50
CA THR A 52 -0.86 -17.86 28.70
C THR A 52 -1.48 -17.35 27.40
N LEU A 53 -0.75 -16.55 26.61
CA LEU A 53 -1.20 -16.07 25.31
C LEU A 53 -1.44 -17.23 24.33
N LEU A 54 -0.48 -18.16 24.20
CA LEU A 54 -0.60 -19.33 23.32
C LEU A 54 -1.79 -20.23 23.72
N ASN A 55 -2.01 -20.43 25.02
CA ASN A 55 -3.15 -21.18 25.52
C ASN A 55 -4.48 -20.48 25.16
N LYS A 56 -4.59 -19.16 25.40
CA LYS A 56 -5.77 -18.35 25.04
C LYS A 56 -6.08 -18.35 23.54
N ILE A 57 -5.04 -18.30 22.69
CA ILE A 57 -5.20 -18.40 21.23
C ILE A 57 -5.81 -19.75 20.87
N ARG A 58 -5.27 -20.85 21.38
CA ARG A 58 -5.75 -22.21 21.08
C ARG A 58 -7.14 -22.52 21.64
N SER A 59 -7.55 -21.84 22.73
CA SER A 59 -8.87 -21.98 23.35
C SER A 59 -9.92 -20.97 22.86
N ALA A 60 -9.61 -20.15 21.86
CA ALA A 60 -10.49 -19.07 21.43
C ALA A 60 -11.81 -19.61 20.82
N PRO A 61 -12.97 -18.96 21.08
CA PRO A 61 -14.28 -19.52 20.72
C PRO A 61 -14.61 -19.35 19.23
N HIS A 62 -15.04 -20.43 18.57
CA HIS A 62 -15.62 -20.34 17.23
C HIS A 62 -17.05 -19.79 17.30
N ILE A 63 -17.27 -18.59 16.74
CA ILE A 63 -18.62 -18.00 16.64
C ILE A 63 -19.35 -18.47 15.36
N LYS A 64 -20.54 -17.93 15.08
CA LYS A 64 -21.31 -18.20 13.86
C LYS A 64 -21.99 -16.90 13.43
N GLY A 65 -22.19 -16.74 12.11
CA GLY A 65 -22.82 -15.57 11.51
C GLY A 65 -22.34 -15.35 10.06
N GLN A 66 -22.88 -14.36 9.37
CA GLN A 66 -22.48 -14.06 7.97
C GLN A 66 -21.03 -13.59 7.86
N THR A 67 -20.48 -13.51 6.64
CA THR A 67 -19.17 -12.89 6.41
C THR A 67 -19.33 -11.39 6.20
N VAL A 68 -19.11 -10.56 7.24
CA VAL A 68 -19.18 -9.09 7.09
C VAL A 68 -17.79 -8.48 7.31
N ILE A 69 -16.99 -8.47 6.24
CA ILE A 69 -15.58 -8.03 6.25
C ILE A 69 -15.43 -6.60 6.80
N SER A 70 -16.37 -5.71 6.52
CA SER A 70 -16.37 -4.33 7.02
C SER A 70 -16.38 -4.24 8.56
N ILE A 71 -17.11 -5.13 9.24
CA ILE A 71 -17.17 -5.24 10.70
C ILE A 71 -15.86 -5.81 11.25
N GLY A 72 -15.30 -6.84 10.60
CA GLY A 72 -13.99 -7.38 10.94
C GLY A 72 -12.88 -6.33 10.88
N LEU A 73 -12.85 -5.53 9.80
CA LEU A 73 -11.86 -4.47 9.59
C LEU A 73 -12.02 -3.32 10.59
N GLN A 74 -13.26 -2.96 10.93
CA GLN A 74 -13.54 -1.96 11.96
C GLN A 74 -12.98 -2.41 13.32
N GLY A 75 -13.36 -3.59 13.79
CA GLY A 75 -12.91 -4.11 15.08
C GLY A 75 -11.39 -4.31 15.15
N LEU A 76 -10.77 -4.79 14.07
CA LEU A 76 -9.30 -4.89 13.96
C LEU A 76 -8.63 -3.51 14.09
N ARG A 77 -9.14 -2.50 13.38
CA ARG A 77 -8.62 -1.13 13.44
C ARG A 77 -8.75 -0.55 14.85
N GLU A 78 -9.90 -0.73 15.49
CA GLU A 78 -10.17 -0.26 16.86
C GLU A 78 -9.26 -0.93 17.88
N GLN A 79 -9.07 -2.26 17.81
CA GLN A 79 -8.15 -2.98 18.70
C GLN A 79 -6.69 -2.54 18.52
N LEU A 80 -6.24 -2.26 17.29
CA LEU A 80 -4.90 -1.71 17.04
C LEU A 80 -4.78 -0.23 17.43
N GLY A 81 -5.90 0.50 17.49
CA GLY A 81 -5.99 1.84 18.07
C GLY A 81 -5.59 1.88 19.55
N LEU A 82 -5.83 0.80 20.30
CA LEU A 82 -5.37 0.67 21.70
C LEU A 82 -3.83 0.64 21.82
N GLY A 83 -3.12 0.38 20.71
CA GLY A 83 -1.65 0.40 20.63
C GLY A 83 -1.03 1.78 20.37
N GLN A 84 -1.82 2.84 20.15
CA GLN A 84 -1.30 4.17 19.76
C GLN A 84 -0.32 4.78 20.78
N ASN A 85 -0.43 4.42 22.06
CA ASN A 85 0.48 4.84 23.13
C ASN A 85 1.91 4.26 23.01
N ARG A 86 2.19 3.47 21.96
CA ARG A 86 3.52 2.96 21.59
C ARG A 86 3.89 3.51 20.20
N PRO A 87 4.34 4.77 20.06
CA PRO A 87 4.48 5.43 18.75
C PRO A 87 5.52 4.78 17.82
N TYR A 88 6.53 4.11 18.39
CA TYR A 88 7.54 3.33 17.67
C TYR A 88 7.09 1.87 17.38
N ALA A 89 5.84 1.53 17.67
CA ALA A 89 5.28 0.20 17.44
C ALA A 89 4.66 0.07 16.04
N PRO A 90 5.15 -0.85 15.19
CA PRO A 90 4.39 -1.32 14.03
C PRO A 90 3.06 -1.97 14.43
N ARG A 91 1.98 -1.30 14.02
CA ARG A 91 0.64 -1.87 14.06
C ARG A 91 0.45 -2.70 12.80
N ILE A 92 0.40 -4.02 12.97
CA ILE A 92 0.15 -4.99 11.91
C ILE A 92 -1.26 -5.56 12.10
N GLY A 93 -1.97 -5.79 11.00
CA GLY A 93 -3.24 -6.53 10.97
C GLY A 93 -3.10 -7.71 10.02
N VAL A 94 -3.65 -8.88 10.37
CA VAL A 94 -3.53 -10.10 9.55
C VAL A 94 -4.92 -10.66 9.27
N PHE A 95 -5.55 -10.16 8.22
CA PHE A 95 -6.93 -10.47 7.91
C PHE A 95 -7.05 -11.80 7.15
N PHE A 96 -7.44 -12.87 7.85
CA PHE A 96 -7.79 -14.15 7.22
C PHE A 96 -9.23 -14.09 6.66
N THR A 97 -9.52 -14.87 5.62
CA THR A 97 -10.83 -14.90 4.95
C THR A 97 -10.93 -16.13 4.01
N ASP A 98 -11.86 -17.08 4.24
CA ASP A 98 -12.18 -18.24 3.37
C ASP A 98 -13.36 -18.03 2.37
N GLY A 99 -13.65 -16.79 2.02
CA GLY A 99 -14.92 -16.36 1.43
C GLY A 99 -15.00 -14.85 1.18
N GLN A 100 -16.17 -14.38 0.77
CA GLN A 100 -16.43 -12.99 0.34
C GLN A 100 -17.53 -12.31 1.16
N SER A 101 -17.48 -10.98 1.23
CA SER A 101 -18.56 -10.17 1.83
C SER A 101 -19.77 -10.07 0.90
N PRO A 102 -21.02 -9.99 1.42
CA PRO A 102 -22.16 -9.55 0.64
C PRO A 102 -21.87 -8.18 0.01
N THR A 103 -22.28 -8.01 -1.25
CA THR A 103 -21.94 -6.84 -2.08
C THR A 103 -22.38 -5.51 -1.46
N ALA A 104 -23.49 -5.51 -0.70
CA ALA A 104 -23.99 -4.37 0.06
C ALA A 104 -23.02 -3.81 1.12
N PHE A 105 -21.98 -4.57 1.48
CA PHE A 105 -20.96 -4.17 2.47
C PHE A 105 -19.57 -3.93 1.87
N SER A 106 -19.34 -4.18 0.57
CA SER A 106 -18.01 -4.11 -0.03
C SER A 106 -17.44 -2.68 -0.06
N ALA A 107 -18.27 -1.65 -0.21
CA ALA A 107 -17.84 -0.25 -0.13
C ALA A 107 -17.37 0.12 1.30
N GLN A 108 -18.08 -0.37 2.32
CA GLN A 108 -17.73 -0.19 3.73
C GLN A 108 -16.45 -0.97 4.09
N ALA A 109 -16.25 -2.14 3.48
CA ALA A 109 -15.02 -2.92 3.62
C ALA A 109 -13.82 -2.16 3.02
N TYR A 110 -13.93 -1.66 1.78
CA TYR A 110 -12.92 -0.80 1.15
C TYR A 110 -12.59 0.42 2.03
N ASN A 111 -13.62 1.11 2.54
CA ASN A 111 -13.45 2.30 3.38
C ASN A 111 -12.75 1.98 4.72
N ASN A 112 -13.12 0.88 5.39
CA ASN A 112 -12.48 0.49 6.66
C ASN A 112 -11.05 -0.04 6.46
N ALA A 113 -10.77 -0.76 5.38
CA ALA A 113 -9.40 -1.14 5.00
C ALA A 113 -8.53 0.08 4.68
N SER A 114 -9.07 1.05 3.93
CA SER A 114 -8.40 2.31 3.62
C SER A 114 -8.10 3.12 4.88
N ARG A 115 -9.08 3.24 5.79
CA ARG A 115 -8.89 3.89 7.11
C ARG A 115 -7.83 3.20 7.95
N ALA A 116 -7.82 1.87 8.02
CA ALA A 116 -6.79 1.13 8.76
C ALA A 116 -5.38 1.42 8.19
N LYS A 117 -5.21 1.38 6.87
CA LYS A 117 -3.94 1.70 6.20
C LYS A 117 -3.52 3.16 6.41
N ASN A 118 -4.46 4.10 6.35
CA ASN A 118 -4.20 5.53 6.58
C ASN A 118 -3.84 5.84 8.04
N ASP A 119 -4.43 5.12 9.00
CA ASP A 119 -4.03 5.17 10.41
C ASP A 119 -2.60 4.64 10.66
N GLY A 120 -1.95 4.07 9.64
CA GLY A 120 -0.62 3.45 9.77
C GLY A 120 -0.67 2.00 10.25
N ILE A 121 -1.69 1.24 9.85
CA ILE A 121 -1.73 -0.21 10.05
C ILE A 121 -1.26 -0.91 8.79
N PHE A 122 -0.29 -1.82 8.91
CA PHE A 122 0.12 -2.71 7.83
C PHE A 122 -0.84 -3.88 7.73
N MET A 123 -1.67 -3.88 6.70
CA MET A 123 -2.67 -4.90 6.50
C MET A 123 -2.11 -6.04 5.66
N PHE A 124 -2.00 -7.21 6.26
CA PHE A 124 -1.88 -8.49 5.56
C PHE A 124 -3.28 -9.03 5.28
N ALA A 125 -3.48 -9.62 4.12
CA ALA A 125 -4.69 -10.37 3.78
C ALA A 125 -4.31 -11.81 3.41
N VAL A 126 -5.04 -12.78 3.95
CA VAL A 126 -4.84 -14.22 3.73
C VAL A 126 -6.14 -14.82 3.23
N GLY A 127 -6.24 -15.02 1.92
CA GLY A 127 -7.36 -15.71 1.29
C GLY A 127 -7.21 -17.22 1.37
N ILE A 128 -8.25 -17.93 1.78
CA ILE A 128 -8.26 -19.40 1.93
C ILE A 128 -9.32 -20.02 1.00
N GLY A 129 -8.90 -20.95 0.15
CA GLY A 129 -9.79 -21.57 -0.84
C GLY A 129 -10.23 -20.61 -1.94
N GLN A 130 -11.22 -21.04 -2.72
CA GLN A 130 -11.65 -20.36 -3.95
C GLN A 130 -12.85 -19.41 -3.78
N SER A 131 -13.50 -19.38 -2.61
CA SER A 131 -14.69 -18.57 -2.36
C SER A 131 -14.39 -17.11 -2.02
N THR A 132 -13.11 -16.73 -1.92
CA THR A 132 -12.66 -15.36 -1.62
C THR A 132 -12.78 -14.43 -2.83
N ARG A 133 -13.26 -13.21 -2.63
CA ARG A 133 -13.28 -12.19 -3.70
C ARG A 133 -11.92 -11.50 -3.80
N GLU A 134 -11.28 -11.64 -4.95
CA GLU A 134 -9.94 -11.10 -5.23
C GLU A 134 -9.82 -9.59 -4.98
N SER A 135 -10.83 -8.80 -5.39
CA SER A 135 -10.85 -7.35 -5.15
C SER A 135 -10.86 -7.01 -3.65
N GLU A 136 -11.59 -7.75 -2.83
CA GLU A 136 -11.66 -7.51 -1.38
C GLU A 136 -10.30 -7.80 -0.71
N LEU A 137 -9.61 -8.85 -1.15
CA LEU A 137 -8.24 -9.15 -0.70
C LEU A 137 -7.22 -8.06 -1.09
N LEU A 138 -7.33 -7.53 -2.32
CA LEU A 138 -6.52 -6.40 -2.81
C LEU A 138 -6.82 -5.10 -2.06
N ASP A 139 -8.08 -4.86 -1.72
CA ASP A 139 -8.52 -3.68 -0.96
C ASP A 139 -8.05 -3.74 0.50
N ILE A 140 -8.13 -4.92 1.13
CA ILE A 140 -7.65 -5.12 2.51
C ILE A 140 -6.14 -4.90 2.58
N SER A 141 -5.36 -5.59 1.74
CA SER A 141 -3.90 -5.65 1.84
C SER A 141 -3.18 -4.32 1.57
N SER A 142 -2.08 -4.10 2.29
CA SER A 142 -1.12 -3.02 2.04
C SER A 142 -0.30 -3.25 0.76
N ASP A 143 0.40 -2.21 0.29
CA ASP A 143 1.26 -2.28 -0.89
C ASP A 143 2.75 -2.46 -0.52
N PRO A 144 3.51 -3.27 -1.28
CA PRO A 144 3.14 -3.92 -2.52
C PRO A 144 2.58 -5.32 -2.26
N LYS A 145 1.54 -5.72 -3.01
CA LYS A 145 0.77 -6.94 -2.77
C LYS A 145 1.61 -8.20 -2.54
N ARG A 146 2.73 -8.36 -3.26
CA ARG A 146 3.68 -9.49 -3.12
C ARG A 146 4.22 -9.77 -1.71
N TYR A 147 4.13 -8.82 -0.78
CA TYR A 147 4.52 -9.04 0.63
C TYR A 147 3.34 -9.14 1.59
N PHE A 148 2.19 -8.55 1.26
CA PHE A 148 1.03 -8.38 2.15
C PHE A 148 -0.18 -9.23 1.78
N LEU A 149 -0.18 -9.88 0.62
CA LEU A 149 -1.33 -10.63 0.11
C LEU A 149 -0.94 -12.09 -0.14
N PHE A 150 -1.56 -12.97 0.64
CA PHE A 150 -1.36 -14.41 0.62
C PHE A 150 -2.64 -15.12 0.14
N ARG A 151 -2.46 -16.19 -0.63
CA ARG A 151 -3.52 -17.14 -0.99
C ARG A 151 -3.06 -18.54 -0.63
N VAL A 152 -3.98 -19.33 -0.09
CA VAL A 152 -3.77 -20.74 0.24
C VAL A 152 -4.99 -21.52 -0.23
N GLU A 153 -4.76 -22.66 -0.87
CA GLU A 153 -5.82 -23.46 -1.50
C GLU A 153 -6.77 -24.11 -0.48
N SER A 154 -6.28 -24.36 0.74
CA SER A 154 -7.04 -25.00 1.80
C SER A 154 -6.56 -24.59 3.19
N PHE A 155 -7.35 -24.91 4.22
CA PHE A 155 -6.96 -24.76 5.62
C PHE A 155 -5.75 -25.61 6.02
N ALA A 156 -5.61 -26.82 5.46
CA ALA A 156 -4.46 -27.67 5.73
C ALA A 156 -3.16 -27.05 5.19
N SER A 157 -3.25 -26.29 4.10
CA SER A 157 -2.12 -25.60 3.47
C SER A 157 -1.66 -24.32 4.21
N LEU A 158 -2.34 -23.91 5.30
CA LEU A 158 -1.98 -22.70 6.06
C LEU A 158 -0.56 -22.76 6.65
N GLY A 159 -0.07 -23.95 7.00
CA GLY A 159 1.31 -24.13 7.47
C GLY A 159 2.36 -23.69 6.44
N ASN A 160 2.06 -23.85 5.14
CA ASN A 160 3.02 -23.57 4.06
C ASN A 160 3.38 -22.08 3.96
N ILE A 161 2.47 -21.18 4.34
CA ILE A 161 2.73 -19.73 4.33
C ILE A 161 3.36 -19.22 5.62
N ARG A 162 3.48 -20.03 6.69
CA ARG A 162 3.96 -19.59 8.02
C ARG A 162 5.28 -18.82 7.94
N SER A 163 6.31 -19.41 7.35
CA SER A 163 7.65 -18.80 7.26
C SER A 163 7.65 -17.52 6.43
N GLN A 164 6.92 -17.50 5.30
CA GLN A 164 6.82 -16.31 4.46
C GLN A 164 6.00 -15.18 5.12
N LEU A 165 4.92 -15.52 5.83
CA LEU A 165 4.08 -14.58 6.55
C LEU A 165 4.80 -14.01 7.78
N SER A 166 5.34 -14.88 8.65
CA SER A 166 6.18 -14.49 9.79
C SER A 166 7.36 -13.64 9.33
N GLY A 167 8.09 -14.09 8.31
CA GLY A 167 9.18 -13.34 7.69
C GLY A 167 8.73 -11.99 7.13
N ASN A 168 7.57 -11.87 6.49
CA ASN A 168 7.07 -10.58 5.99
C ASN A 168 6.54 -9.66 7.10
N MET A 169 6.05 -10.20 8.23
CA MET A 169 5.67 -9.41 9.41
C MET A 169 6.89 -8.93 10.20
N ALA A 170 7.87 -9.80 10.44
CA ALA A 170 9.18 -9.41 10.97
C ALA A 170 9.92 -8.46 10.02
N LYS A 171 9.50 -8.38 8.75
CA LYS A 171 9.95 -7.32 7.84
C LYS A 171 9.27 -5.98 8.16
N VAL A 172 8.05 -5.89 8.66
CA VAL A 172 7.38 -4.59 8.94
C VAL A 172 8.15 -3.66 9.90
N SER A 173 9.18 -4.17 10.57
CA SER A 173 10.29 -3.46 11.22
C SER A 173 11.11 -2.51 10.35
N LEU A 174 11.49 -2.87 9.12
CA LEU A 174 12.41 -2.06 8.30
C LEU A 174 11.77 -1.35 7.08
N TYR A 175 10.50 -1.48 6.64
CA TYR A 175 9.26 -1.44 7.41
C TYR A 175 9.13 -0.13 8.27
N GLN A 176 10.16 0.30 9.03
CA GLN A 176 10.15 1.57 9.79
C GLN A 176 11.30 2.58 9.54
N ASP A 177 12.39 2.24 8.82
CA ASP A 177 13.57 3.12 8.61
C ASP A 177 13.68 3.93 7.30
N ASP A 178 13.46 3.36 6.10
CA ASP A 178 13.37 4.05 4.77
C ASP A 178 12.19 5.07 4.66
N LYS A 179 11.88 5.83 5.74
CA LYS A 179 10.86 6.89 5.79
C LYS A 179 11.37 8.03 4.93
N GLY A 180 11.08 7.96 3.64
CA GLY A 180 11.28 9.03 2.67
C GLY A 180 10.30 10.18 2.91
N THR A 181 10.40 10.81 4.09
CA THR A 181 10.03 12.22 4.29
C THR A 181 10.66 13.06 3.19
N CYS A 182 10.01 14.16 2.78
CA CYS A 182 10.32 15.08 1.65
C CYS A 182 11.84 15.26 1.33
N GLY A 183 12.48 14.23 0.77
CA GLY A 183 13.93 14.07 0.78
C GLY A 183 14.64 14.46 2.09
N GLN A 184 14.41 13.76 3.21
CA GLN A 184 15.34 13.82 4.36
C GLN A 184 16.30 12.63 4.36
N ASN A 185 15.78 11.40 4.18
CA ASN A 185 16.57 10.16 4.23
C ASN A 185 16.68 9.42 2.88
N THR A 186 15.98 9.87 1.85
CA THR A 186 15.95 9.23 0.53
C THR A 186 16.12 10.28 -0.55
N LYS A 187 16.99 10.00 -1.54
CA LYS A 187 17.02 10.81 -2.75
C LYS A 187 15.79 10.51 -3.59
N VAL A 188 15.09 11.56 -4.01
CA VAL A 188 13.87 11.46 -4.83
C VAL A 188 13.97 12.47 -5.97
N ASP A 189 13.78 11.98 -7.18
CA ASP A 189 13.73 12.77 -8.41
C ASP A 189 12.29 12.71 -8.92
N THR A 190 11.63 13.87 -8.98
CA THR A 190 10.19 13.96 -9.28
C THR A 190 9.96 14.79 -10.53
N VAL A 191 9.15 14.29 -11.45
CA VAL A 191 8.77 15.00 -12.67
C VAL A 191 7.26 15.19 -12.68
N PHE A 192 6.81 16.44 -12.62
CA PHE A 192 5.41 16.80 -12.83
C PHE A 192 5.12 16.85 -14.33
N VAL A 193 3.99 16.30 -14.75
CA VAL A 193 3.56 16.31 -16.16
C VAL A 193 2.13 16.84 -16.21
N TYR A 194 1.90 17.87 -17.02
CA TYR A 194 0.56 18.41 -17.26
C TYR A 194 0.48 19.00 -18.67
N ASP A 195 -0.67 18.85 -19.34
CA ASP A 195 -0.89 19.47 -20.64
C ASP A 195 -1.25 20.94 -20.44
N GLU A 196 -0.25 21.82 -20.59
CA GLU A 196 -0.46 23.26 -20.38
C GLU A 196 -1.26 23.93 -21.51
N PHE A 197 -1.38 23.30 -22.69
CA PHE A 197 -2.17 23.87 -23.79
C PHE A 197 -3.68 23.69 -23.53
N GLU A 198 -4.08 22.53 -23.04
CA GLU A 198 -5.48 22.25 -22.68
C GLU A 198 -5.98 23.08 -21.47
N LEU A 199 -5.10 23.77 -20.74
CA LEU A 199 -5.50 24.63 -19.61
C LEU A 199 -5.94 26.04 -20.05
N GLY A 200 -7.18 26.39 -19.76
CA GLY A 200 -7.61 27.80 -19.68
C GLY A 200 -6.79 28.59 -18.65
N PHE A 201 -6.74 29.92 -18.81
CA PHE A 201 -5.91 30.83 -18.00
C PHE A 201 -6.01 30.59 -16.48
N TYR A 202 -7.23 30.42 -15.96
CA TYR A 202 -7.45 30.16 -14.53
C TYR A 202 -6.79 28.86 -14.06
N LEU A 203 -7.09 27.72 -14.69
CA LEU A 203 -6.53 26.41 -14.31
C LEU A 203 -5.01 26.36 -14.48
N ARG A 204 -4.45 27.05 -15.49
CA ARG A 204 -3.01 27.22 -15.67
C ARG A 204 -2.37 27.89 -14.45
N ASN A 205 -2.98 28.95 -13.96
CA ASN A 205 -2.50 29.64 -12.76
C ASN A 205 -2.69 28.77 -11.51
N SER A 206 -3.79 28.03 -11.38
CA SER A 206 -3.98 27.08 -10.27
C SER A 206 -2.91 25.97 -10.25
N VAL A 207 -2.54 25.41 -11.42
CA VAL A 207 -1.43 24.44 -11.53
C VAL A 207 -0.08 25.08 -11.16
N ARG A 208 0.21 26.29 -11.67
CA ARG A 208 1.45 27.02 -11.31
C ARG A 208 1.53 27.32 -9.80
N THR A 209 0.41 27.73 -9.19
CA THR A 209 0.31 27.97 -7.74
C THR A 209 0.53 26.68 -6.96
N PHE A 210 -0.13 25.57 -7.33
CA PHE A 210 0.10 24.26 -6.74
C PHE A 210 1.57 23.84 -6.80
N LEU A 211 2.21 23.94 -7.98
CA LEU A 211 3.63 23.62 -8.14
C LEU A 211 4.52 24.51 -7.28
N ASN A 212 4.25 25.81 -7.21
CA ASN A 212 4.97 26.75 -6.34
C ASN A 212 4.83 26.38 -4.85
N THR A 213 3.62 26.13 -4.35
CA THR A 213 3.40 25.72 -2.96
C THR A 213 4.11 24.41 -2.64
N VAL A 214 4.01 23.42 -3.52
CA VAL A 214 4.71 22.13 -3.35
C VAL A 214 6.23 22.33 -3.34
N VAL A 215 6.79 23.19 -4.17
CA VAL A 215 8.22 23.53 -4.19
C VAL A 215 8.68 24.37 -2.97
N ASP A 216 7.78 25.15 -2.37
CA ASP A 216 8.06 25.88 -1.13
C ASP A 216 8.08 24.96 0.10
N GLU A 217 7.23 23.94 0.14
CA GLU A 217 7.18 22.96 1.22
C GLU A 217 8.22 21.82 1.06
N LEU A 218 8.49 21.40 -0.18
CA LEU A 218 9.61 20.52 -0.47
C LEU A 218 10.92 21.27 -0.22
N ARG A 219 11.80 20.68 0.58
CA ARG A 219 13.17 21.19 0.80
C ARG A 219 14.05 20.91 -0.40
N ILE A 220 13.71 21.47 -1.57
CA ILE A 220 14.45 21.31 -2.81
C ILE A 220 15.89 21.78 -2.60
N ASN A 221 16.81 20.87 -2.83
CA ASN A 221 18.25 21.10 -2.73
C ASN A 221 18.95 20.00 -3.55
N PRO A 222 20.19 20.24 -4.04
CA PRO A 222 20.92 19.25 -4.85
C PRO A 222 21.17 17.91 -4.13
N GLY A 223 21.04 17.87 -2.80
CA GLY A 223 21.26 16.72 -1.93
C GLY A 223 20.17 15.65 -2.02
N ASN A 224 18.90 16.00 -1.78
CA ASN A 224 17.84 15.00 -1.54
C ASN A 224 16.59 15.10 -2.44
N VAL A 225 15.99 16.27 -2.69
CA VAL A 225 14.82 16.40 -3.59
C VAL A 225 15.20 17.18 -4.84
N ARG A 226 14.94 16.59 -6.01
CA ARG A 226 14.96 17.30 -7.31
C ARG A 226 13.57 17.25 -7.92
N VAL A 227 13.15 18.37 -8.51
CA VAL A 227 11.88 18.51 -9.20
C VAL A 227 12.12 18.97 -10.64
N GLY A 228 11.47 18.29 -11.57
CA GLY A 228 11.32 18.69 -12.95
C GLY A 228 9.85 18.86 -13.33
N VAL A 229 9.60 19.55 -14.44
CA VAL A 229 8.26 19.79 -14.99
C VAL A 229 8.30 19.61 -16.49
N VAL A 230 7.37 18.83 -17.03
CA VAL A 230 7.13 18.66 -18.46
C VAL A 230 5.76 19.24 -18.78
N SER A 231 5.73 20.34 -19.51
CA SER A 231 4.49 21.03 -19.89
C SER A 231 4.47 21.60 -21.31
N LYS A 232 5.62 21.61 -22.00
CA LYS A 232 5.75 22.14 -23.38
C LYS A 232 6.70 21.30 -24.23
N THR A 233 6.38 21.19 -25.51
CA THR A 233 7.30 20.64 -26.53
C THR A 233 7.38 21.53 -27.76
N GLN A 234 8.01 22.67 -27.60
CA GLN A 234 8.70 23.35 -28.70
C GLN A 234 10.03 23.90 -28.17
N PRO A 235 11.07 24.02 -29.01
CA PRO A 235 12.36 24.58 -28.60
C PRO A 235 12.16 25.96 -27.94
N GLY A 236 12.73 26.17 -26.75
CA GLY A 236 12.51 27.38 -25.94
C GLY A 236 11.25 27.34 -25.08
N GLY A 237 11.02 26.25 -24.34
CA GLY A 237 9.85 26.05 -23.48
C GLY A 237 10.11 26.09 -21.97
N ASN A 238 8.99 26.07 -21.21
CA ASN A 238 8.89 26.05 -19.75
C ASN A 238 9.35 24.71 -19.12
N ASP A 239 10.10 23.92 -19.88
CA ASP A 239 10.38 22.53 -19.59
C ASP A 239 11.58 22.46 -18.64
N ILE A 240 11.34 21.99 -17.43
CA ILE A 240 12.22 22.13 -16.26
C ILE A 240 12.89 20.78 -15.99
N LYS A 241 14.17 20.60 -16.34
CA LYS A 241 14.87 19.34 -16.06
C LYS A 241 15.33 19.27 -14.60
N LEU A 242 15.58 18.05 -14.11
CA LEU A 242 16.04 17.79 -12.74
C LEU A 242 17.40 18.44 -12.43
N GLY A 243 18.21 18.74 -13.45
CA GLY A 243 19.53 19.38 -13.32
C GLY A 243 19.54 20.89 -13.46
N ASP A 244 18.44 21.50 -13.95
CA ASP A 244 18.41 22.92 -14.31
C ASP A 244 18.11 23.84 -13.09
N PHE A 245 17.72 23.26 -11.94
CA PHE A 245 17.24 24.00 -10.77
C PHE A 245 17.95 23.57 -9.49
N VAL A 246 18.96 24.35 -9.10
CA VAL A 246 19.67 24.18 -7.82
C VAL A 246 19.07 25.11 -6.75
N THR A 247 18.47 26.24 -7.15
CA THR A 247 17.77 27.17 -6.25
C THR A 247 16.24 27.14 -6.46
N ARG A 248 15.51 27.58 -5.42
CA ARG A 248 14.05 27.67 -5.41
C ARG A 248 13.56 28.83 -6.27
N GLU A 249 14.34 29.89 -6.33
CA GLU A 249 14.03 31.15 -7.00
C GLU A 249 14.08 31.00 -8.52
N GLU A 250 15.08 30.29 -9.04
CA GLU A 250 15.20 29.94 -10.46
C GLU A 250 14.00 29.11 -10.95
N PHE A 251 13.52 28.18 -10.12
CA PHE A 251 12.38 27.33 -10.43
C PHE A 251 11.09 28.14 -10.60
N LYS A 252 10.85 29.12 -9.72
CA LYS A 252 9.69 30.02 -9.79
C LYS A 252 9.68 30.85 -11.08
N VAL A 253 10.83 31.41 -11.47
CA VAL A 253 10.98 32.19 -12.71
C VAL A 253 10.78 31.34 -13.96
N ALA A 254 11.14 30.06 -13.94
CA ALA A 254 10.93 29.16 -15.08
C ALA A 254 9.45 28.82 -15.33
N LEU A 255 8.63 28.76 -14.28
CA LEU A 255 7.19 28.48 -14.37
C LEU A 255 6.37 29.61 -15.03
N GLU A 256 6.89 30.82 -15.15
CA GLU A 256 6.11 31.97 -15.61
C GLU A 256 5.99 32.11 -17.14
N ARG A 257 6.87 31.47 -17.92
CA ARG A 257 7.02 31.62 -19.38
C ARG A 257 5.85 31.02 -20.19
N GLU A 258 5.83 31.17 -21.52
CA GLU A 258 4.67 30.80 -22.37
C GLU A 258 4.79 29.46 -23.13
N SER A 259 3.63 28.80 -23.29
CA SER A 259 3.51 27.40 -23.72
C SER A 259 2.88 27.18 -25.10
N GLY A 260 3.19 26.03 -25.72
CA GLY A 260 2.74 25.64 -27.07
C GLY A 260 2.03 24.29 -27.09
N LYS A 261 1.35 23.94 -28.19
CA LYS A 261 0.46 22.78 -28.29
C LYS A 261 1.19 21.44 -28.44
N GLN A 262 0.80 20.44 -27.64
CA GLN A 262 1.13 19.03 -27.88
C GLN A 262 0.03 18.07 -27.39
N ASP A 263 0.37 16.77 -27.27
CA ASP A 263 -0.51 15.69 -26.85
C ASP A 263 0.07 15.06 -25.58
N ILE A 264 -0.75 14.89 -24.54
CA ILE A 264 -0.32 14.37 -23.23
C ILE A 264 0.40 13.02 -23.28
N GLY A 265 0.16 12.18 -24.30
CA GLY A 265 0.89 10.93 -24.47
C GLY A 265 2.36 11.15 -24.83
N GLU A 266 2.65 12.21 -25.56
CA GLU A 266 4.00 12.58 -25.95
C GLU A 266 4.74 13.28 -24.78
N LEU A 267 4.06 14.14 -24.02
CA LEU A 267 4.60 14.69 -22.75
C LEU A 267 4.98 13.57 -21.77
N LEU A 268 4.15 12.53 -21.64
CA LEU A 268 4.45 11.35 -20.82
C LEU A 268 5.60 10.51 -21.39
N ARG A 269 5.76 10.42 -22.71
CA ARG A 269 6.92 9.76 -23.36
C ARG A 269 8.21 10.54 -23.08
N GLU A 270 8.20 11.84 -23.29
CA GLU A 270 9.31 12.78 -23.03
C GLU A 270 9.77 12.69 -21.56
N ALA A 271 8.84 12.78 -20.61
CA ALA A 271 9.11 12.61 -19.18
C ALA A 271 9.76 11.25 -18.87
N ARG A 272 9.26 10.16 -19.47
CA ARG A 272 9.74 8.80 -19.26
C ARG A 272 11.13 8.54 -19.87
N GLU A 273 11.41 9.08 -21.05
CA GLU A 273 12.58 8.74 -21.87
C GLU A 273 13.73 9.77 -21.79
N LYS A 274 13.47 11.00 -21.34
CA LYS A 274 14.50 12.06 -21.27
C LYS A 274 14.73 12.61 -19.87
N TYR A 275 13.67 12.81 -19.08
CA TYR A 275 13.79 13.54 -17.81
C TYR A 275 14.43 12.72 -16.69
N PHE A 276 14.32 11.39 -16.75
CA PHE A 276 14.98 10.47 -15.82
C PHE A 276 16.34 9.95 -16.33
N GLU A 277 16.99 10.68 -17.23
CA GLU A 277 18.36 10.43 -17.67
C GLU A 277 19.37 11.29 -16.91
N THR A 278 20.60 10.78 -16.74
CA THR A 278 21.66 11.49 -16.02
C THR A 278 22.04 12.81 -16.70
N SER A 279 21.92 12.87 -18.04
CA SER A 279 22.08 14.09 -18.85
C SER A 279 20.99 15.15 -18.62
N ALA A 280 19.85 14.77 -18.03
CA ALA A 280 18.80 15.69 -17.56
C ALA A 280 18.88 15.95 -16.04
N GLY A 281 19.92 15.47 -15.37
CA GLY A 281 20.15 15.67 -13.93
C GLY A 281 19.54 14.60 -13.02
N HIS A 282 19.07 13.47 -13.56
CA HIS A 282 18.67 12.33 -12.74
C HIS A 282 19.87 11.73 -11.98
N ARG A 283 19.64 11.32 -10.73
CA ARG A 283 20.62 10.67 -9.86
C ARG A 283 20.35 9.16 -9.82
N ILE A 284 21.36 8.36 -10.15
CA ILE A 284 21.23 6.89 -10.23
C ILE A 284 20.79 6.22 -8.91
N ASP A 285 21.00 6.89 -7.77
CA ASP A 285 20.60 6.45 -6.44
C ASP A 285 19.28 7.10 -5.93
N ALA A 286 18.56 7.83 -6.78
CA ALA A 286 17.28 8.44 -6.46
C ALA A 286 16.08 7.60 -6.93
N LYS A 287 15.02 7.58 -6.11
CA LYS A 287 13.71 7.05 -6.49
C LYS A 287 13.08 7.96 -7.57
N LYS A 288 12.71 7.38 -8.72
CA LYS A 288 12.04 8.07 -9.83
C LYS A 288 10.54 8.21 -9.54
N ARG A 289 9.98 9.43 -9.58
CA ARG A 289 8.56 9.70 -9.40
C ARG A 289 7.98 10.55 -10.53
N LEU A 290 6.86 10.14 -11.11
CA LEU A 290 6.12 10.93 -12.09
C LEU A 290 4.76 11.32 -11.49
N VAL A 291 4.43 12.61 -11.54
CA VAL A 291 3.16 13.16 -11.05
C VAL A 291 2.39 13.71 -12.23
N LEU A 292 1.34 13.01 -12.66
CA LEU A 292 0.48 13.45 -13.75
C LEU A 292 -0.69 14.28 -13.21
N ILE A 293 -0.85 15.52 -13.69
CA ILE A 293 -1.99 16.38 -13.35
C ILE A 293 -2.99 16.35 -14.51
N LEU A 294 -4.19 15.83 -14.25
CA LEU A 294 -5.30 15.74 -15.20
C LEU A 294 -6.42 16.69 -14.78
N THR A 295 -6.61 17.76 -15.52
CA THR A 295 -7.68 18.75 -15.28
C THR A 295 -8.99 18.40 -16.00
N HIS A 296 -8.91 17.69 -17.12
CA HIS A 296 -10.07 17.24 -17.90
C HIS A 296 -10.33 15.74 -17.73
N PRO A 297 -11.57 15.25 -17.93
CA PRO A 297 -11.87 13.82 -17.99
C PRO A 297 -11.08 13.13 -19.10
N VAL A 298 -10.83 11.82 -18.99
CA VAL A 298 -10.07 11.05 -19.99
C VAL A 298 -11.03 10.08 -20.69
N PRO A 299 -11.68 10.45 -21.82
CA PRO A 299 -12.85 9.72 -22.31
C PRO A 299 -12.53 8.24 -22.62
N SER A 300 -13.43 7.34 -22.23
CA SER A 300 -13.22 5.88 -22.28
C SER A 300 -12.75 5.35 -23.64
N ASN A 301 -13.25 5.93 -24.73
CA ASN A 301 -12.94 5.54 -26.10
C ASN A 301 -12.07 6.59 -26.83
N SER A 302 -11.10 7.19 -26.14
CA SER A 302 -10.19 8.19 -26.72
C SER A 302 -8.78 7.63 -26.98
N ALA A 303 -8.13 8.14 -28.04
CA ALA A 303 -6.71 7.90 -28.28
C ALA A 303 -5.85 8.38 -27.10
N MET A 304 -6.25 9.49 -26.45
CA MET A 304 -5.64 10.01 -25.22
C MET A 304 -5.56 8.95 -24.13
N ARG A 305 -6.67 8.24 -23.83
CA ARG A 305 -6.70 7.17 -22.82
C ARG A 305 -5.71 6.05 -23.13
N HIS A 306 -5.63 5.63 -24.39
CA HIS A 306 -4.70 4.57 -24.81
C HIS A 306 -3.23 5.00 -24.64
N LYS A 307 -2.89 6.24 -25.00
CA LYS A 307 -1.53 6.78 -24.83
C LYS A 307 -1.15 6.94 -23.35
N ILE A 308 -2.05 7.48 -22.51
CA ILE A 308 -1.84 7.58 -21.06
C ILE A 308 -1.63 6.17 -20.47
N LEU A 309 -2.47 5.20 -20.85
CA LEU A 309 -2.33 3.80 -20.42
C LEU A 309 -0.95 3.25 -20.79
N GLU A 310 -0.56 3.37 -22.06
CA GLU A 310 0.70 2.85 -22.55
C GLU A 310 1.91 3.47 -21.82
N GLN A 311 2.00 4.79 -21.77
CA GLN A 311 3.19 5.46 -21.22
C GLN A 311 3.31 5.28 -19.71
N LEU A 312 2.20 5.29 -18.96
CA LEU A 312 2.25 5.06 -17.50
C LEU A 312 2.53 3.59 -17.14
N LEU A 313 2.04 2.63 -17.92
CA LEU A 313 2.42 1.22 -17.73
C LEU A 313 3.90 0.99 -18.08
N ARG A 314 4.41 1.57 -19.19
CA ARG A 314 5.85 1.54 -19.52
C ARG A 314 6.68 2.20 -18.40
N ALA A 315 6.26 3.36 -17.92
CA ALA A 315 6.94 4.08 -16.83
C ALA A 315 7.09 3.20 -15.58
N ARG A 316 6.01 2.54 -15.16
CA ARG A 316 6.00 1.66 -13.97
C ARG A 316 6.80 0.38 -14.16
N TYR A 317 6.55 -0.36 -15.24
CA TYR A 317 7.03 -1.74 -15.38
C TYR A 317 8.35 -1.88 -16.14
N LEU A 318 8.70 -0.92 -17.02
CA LEU A 318 9.96 -0.93 -17.77
C LEU A 318 10.98 0.07 -17.20
N ASN A 319 10.54 1.26 -16.81
CA ASN A 319 11.44 2.33 -16.34
C ASN A 319 11.51 2.46 -14.79
N SER A 320 10.76 1.63 -14.04
CA SER A 320 10.70 1.63 -12.57
C SER A 320 10.35 3.00 -11.94
N ILE A 321 9.46 3.74 -12.59
CA ILE A 321 8.98 5.06 -12.16
C ILE A 321 7.71 4.88 -11.31
N GLU A 322 7.69 5.48 -10.13
CA GLU A 322 6.52 5.51 -9.25
C GLU A 322 5.54 6.60 -9.73
N VAL A 323 4.34 6.20 -10.16
CA VAL A 323 3.34 7.10 -10.76
C VAL A 323 2.32 7.54 -9.72
N PHE A 324 2.14 8.86 -9.63
CA PHE A 324 1.11 9.59 -8.90
C PHE A 324 0.21 10.34 -9.90
N ILE A 325 -1.06 10.54 -9.53
CA ILE A 325 -2.04 11.25 -10.37
C ILE A 325 -2.84 12.22 -9.50
N ILE A 326 -2.94 13.48 -9.94
CA ILE A 326 -3.89 14.46 -9.41
C ILE A 326 -4.98 14.65 -10.46
N ARG A 327 -6.24 14.44 -10.08
CA ARG A 327 -7.41 14.56 -10.97
C ARG A 327 -8.32 15.66 -10.45
N ASP A 328 -8.35 16.78 -11.18
CA ASP A 328 -9.24 17.92 -10.90
C ASP A 328 -10.67 17.62 -11.34
N GLY A 329 -11.44 16.98 -10.46
CA GLY A 329 -12.84 16.66 -10.69
C GLY A 329 -13.29 15.35 -10.05
N SER A 330 -14.46 14.89 -10.46
CA SER A 330 -15.11 13.68 -9.95
C SER A 330 -14.42 12.38 -10.37
N ASP A 331 -14.78 11.29 -9.70
CA ASP A 331 -14.12 9.99 -9.78
C ASP A 331 -14.67 9.07 -10.90
N TYR A 332 -15.30 9.64 -11.96
CA TYR A 332 -15.84 8.88 -13.09
C TYR A 332 -14.80 7.98 -13.80
N ASP A 333 -13.53 8.37 -13.80
CA ASP A 333 -12.42 7.59 -14.40
C ASP A 333 -11.64 6.73 -13.39
N LYS A 334 -12.11 6.61 -12.14
CA LYS A 334 -11.35 6.02 -11.02
C LYS A 334 -10.77 4.64 -11.26
N GLY A 335 -11.53 3.73 -11.87
CA GLY A 335 -11.03 2.39 -12.19
C GLY A 335 -9.83 2.41 -13.13
N PHE A 336 -9.82 3.33 -14.11
CA PHE A 336 -8.71 3.52 -15.03
C PHE A 336 -7.52 4.22 -14.35
N LEU A 337 -7.75 5.28 -13.57
CA LEU A 337 -6.66 5.97 -12.86
C LEU A 337 -5.99 5.05 -11.82
N PHE A 338 -6.75 4.20 -11.14
CA PHE A 338 -6.21 3.15 -10.27
C PHE A 338 -5.45 2.05 -11.04
N GLN A 339 -5.83 1.75 -12.28
CA GLN A 339 -5.09 0.82 -13.14
C GLN A 339 -3.72 1.39 -13.53
N VAL A 340 -3.64 2.68 -13.88
CA VAL A 340 -2.39 3.32 -14.35
C VAL A 340 -1.47 3.81 -13.24
N ALA A 341 -1.98 4.27 -12.09
CA ALA A 341 -1.15 4.72 -10.96
C ALA A 341 -0.43 3.56 -10.23
N SER A 342 0.66 3.87 -9.52
CA SER A 342 1.46 2.83 -8.83
C SER A 342 0.77 2.20 -7.62
N SER A 343 -0.21 2.89 -7.02
CA SER A 343 -1.14 2.39 -6.00
C SER A 343 -2.46 3.14 -6.17
N PRO A 344 -3.63 2.57 -5.82
CA PRO A 344 -4.88 3.31 -5.73
C PRO A 344 -4.78 4.53 -4.80
N SER A 345 -3.92 4.46 -3.77
CA SER A 345 -3.65 5.58 -2.88
C SER A 345 -2.85 6.72 -3.52
N HIS A 346 -2.21 6.48 -4.67
CA HIS A 346 -1.43 7.49 -5.40
C HIS A 346 -2.29 8.35 -6.35
N VAL A 347 -3.63 8.20 -6.32
CA VAL A 347 -4.57 9.01 -7.10
C VAL A 347 -5.35 9.93 -6.16
N LEU A 348 -5.21 11.24 -6.35
CA LEU A 348 -5.94 12.27 -5.62
C LEU A 348 -7.07 12.83 -6.49
N PHE A 349 -8.30 12.63 -6.04
CA PHE A 349 -9.49 13.28 -6.60
C PHE A 349 -9.76 14.54 -5.79
N THR A 350 -9.20 15.66 -6.25
CA THR A 350 -9.29 16.96 -5.61
C THR A 350 -9.05 18.01 -6.68
N LYS A 351 -9.65 19.20 -6.51
CA LYS A 351 -9.28 20.33 -7.37
C LYS A 351 -7.79 20.65 -7.20
N VAL A 352 -7.15 21.14 -8.26
CA VAL A 352 -5.72 21.45 -8.18
C VAL A 352 -5.42 22.64 -7.25
N GLU A 353 -6.37 23.56 -7.10
CA GLU A 353 -6.31 24.66 -6.12
C GLU A 353 -6.24 24.18 -4.66
N ASP A 354 -6.84 23.02 -4.36
CA ASP A 354 -6.87 22.40 -3.03
C ASP A 354 -5.83 21.26 -2.87
N ALA A 355 -5.01 20.99 -3.90
CA ALA A 355 -4.22 19.76 -4.00
C ALA A 355 -2.95 19.74 -3.15
N SER A 356 -2.41 20.89 -2.73
CA SER A 356 -1.07 21.00 -2.12
C SER A 356 -0.90 20.14 -0.86
N GLU A 357 -1.76 20.33 0.15
CA GLU A 357 -1.75 19.57 1.41
C GLU A 357 -1.97 18.05 1.25
N PRO A 358 -3.03 17.57 0.58
CA PRO A 358 -3.23 16.14 0.39
C PRO A 358 -2.14 15.53 -0.50
N PHE A 359 -1.57 16.27 -1.46
CA PHE A 359 -0.42 15.82 -2.24
C PHE A 359 0.83 15.69 -1.38
N LEU A 360 1.21 16.70 -0.59
CA LEU A 360 2.38 16.65 0.28
C LEU A 360 2.26 15.52 1.31
N THR A 361 1.08 15.35 1.91
CA THR A 361 0.77 14.23 2.83
C THR A 361 0.98 12.86 2.17
N LEU A 362 0.55 12.71 0.91
CA LEU A 362 0.70 11.48 0.12
C LEU A 362 2.13 11.26 -0.37
N PHE A 363 2.80 12.32 -0.82
CA PHE A 363 4.08 12.27 -1.50
C PHE A 363 5.26 12.15 -0.52
N CYS A 364 5.21 12.91 0.57
CA CYS A 364 6.23 12.88 1.63
C CYS A 364 5.97 11.82 2.71
N LYS A 365 5.00 10.93 2.47
CA LYS A 365 4.42 9.94 3.40
C LYS A 365 5.34 9.51 4.53
N ASP A 366 5.28 10.27 5.62
CA ASP A 366 5.95 9.89 6.85
C ASP A 366 5.14 8.74 7.49
N ARG A 367 5.86 7.79 8.10
CA ARG A 367 5.40 6.44 8.50
C ARG A 367 5.31 5.40 7.36
N PHE A 368 6.43 4.71 7.13
CA PHE A 368 6.60 3.25 6.81
C PHE A 368 7.18 2.73 5.43
N PRO A 369 8.51 2.78 5.20
CA PRO A 369 9.40 1.62 5.38
C PRO A 369 9.78 0.68 4.22
N ARG A 370 11.05 0.24 4.00
CA ARG A 370 11.50 -1.00 3.30
C ARG A 370 12.96 -1.47 3.58
N PHE A 371 13.18 -2.77 3.32
CA PHE A 371 14.35 -3.60 3.61
C PHE A 371 15.66 -3.21 2.96
N ARG A 372 16.75 -3.29 3.73
CA ARG A 372 18.02 -3.81 3.21
C ARG A 372 17.95 -5.34 3.16
N HIS A 373 18.57 -5.92 2.14
CA HIS A 373 18.81 -7.36 2.10
C HIS A 373 19.76 -7.74 3.24
N LEU A 374 19.29 -8.57 4.18
CA LEU A 374 20.19 -9.34 5.02
C LEU A 374 20.75 -10.49 4.18
N ASP A 375 22.06 -10.48 4.02
CA ASP A 375 22.77 -11.43 3.18
C ASP A 375 22.74 -12.83 3.79
N ARG A 376 22.76 -13.87 2.95
CA ARG A 376 22.69 -15.26 3.43
C ARG A 376 24.02 -15.67 4.07
N ARG A 377 24.04 -15.93 5.38
CA ARG A 377 25.00 -16.84 6.05
C ARG A 377 24.43 -17.33 7.39
N SER A 378 24.87 -18.52 7.79
CA SER A 378 24.34 -19.36 8.90
C SER A 378 22.85 -19.75 8.78
N GLN A 379 22.45 -21.01 8.95
CA GLN A 379 23.20 -22.23 9.26
C GLN A 379 22.52 -23.46 8.64
N VAL A 380 23.32 -24.48 8.32
CA VAL A 380 22.85 -25.80 7.86
C VAL A 380 22.46 -26.64 9.07
N PHE A 381 21.31 -27.31 9.01
CA PHE A 381 21.12 -28.62 9.63
C PHE A 381 20.21 -29.46 8.73
N GLN A 382 20.65 -30.68 8.44
CA GLN A 382 19.85 -31.72 7.80
C GLN A 382 19.06 -32.46 8.89
N ASP A 383 17.86 -32.94 8.57
CA ASP A 383 17.60 -34.39 8.48
C ASP A 383 16.16 -34.63 7.96
N ASP A 384 15.95 -35.83 7.42
CA ASP A 384 14.80 -36.30 6.63
C ASP A 384 14.54 -37.78 7.02
N PRO A 385 13.54 -38.47 6.47
CA PRO A 385 12.09 -38.35 6.66
C PRO A 385 11.51 -39.53 7.48
N GLU A 386 10.19 -39.54 7.76
CA GLU A 386 9.38 -40.77 7.57
C GLU A 386 7.85 -40.52 7.50
N LYS A 387 7.14 -41.46 6.88
CA LYS A 387 5.68 -41.55 6.60
C LYS A 387 5.29 -43.04 6.68
N PRO A 388 4.01 -43.46 6.88
CA PRO A 388 2.89 -43.23 5.94
C PRO A 388 1.57 -42.87 6.71
N GLU A 389 0.31 -43.11 6.31
CA GLU A 389 -0.29 -43.76 5.13
C GLU A 389 -1.64 -43.13 4.66
N VAL A 390 -2.76 -43.88 4.68
CA VAL A 390 -4.00 -43.68 3.90
C VAL A 390 -5.24 -44.18 4.67
N ILE A 391 -6.43 -43.62 4.40
CA ILE A 391 -7.73 -44.34 4.26
C ILE A 391 -8.80 -43.40 3.65
N ARG A 392 -9.72 -43.97 2.83
CA ARG A 392 -10.89 -43.31 2.18
C ARG A 392 -12.14 -43.44 3.09
N ASP A 393 -13.36 -42.97 2.84
CA ASP A 393 -14.09 -42.57 1.61
C ASP A 393 -15.40 -41.81 2.00
N HIS A 394 -16.18 -41.41 0.99
CA HIS A 394 -17.64 -41.17 0.95
C HIS A 394 -18.23 -39.81 1.35
N SER A 395 -18.61 -39.07 0.30
CA SER A 395 -19.72 -38.10 0.21
C SER A 395 -21.10 -38.79 0.37
N PRO A 396 -22.23 -38.10 0.66
CA PRO A 396 -22.78 -37.09 -0.26
C PRO A 396 -23.41 -35.82 0.35
N THR A 397 -23.34 -34.75 -0.46
CA THR A 397 -24.24 -33.59 -0.58
C THR A 397 -25.23 -33.24 0.55
N LEU A 398 -25.04 -32.05 1.14
CA LEU A 398 -26.07 -30.99 1.26
C LEU A 398 -25.36 -29.62 1.45
N THR A 399 -26.02 -28.53 1.06
CA THR A 399 -25.39 -27.22 0.77
C THR A 399 -24.92 -26.44 2.02
N PRO A 400 -23.66 -25.94 2.08
CA PRO A 400 -23.18 -25.11 3.20
C PRO A 400 -23.28 -23.59 2.93
N VAL A 401 -23.60 -22.84 4.00
CA VAL A 401 -23.50 -21.37 4.08
C VAL A 401 -22.10 -20.96 4.57
N TRP A 402 -21.56 -19.82 4.09
CA TRP A 402 -20.16 -19.41 4.25
C TRP A 402 -19.93 -18.38 5.39
N CYS A 403 -18.92 -18.61 6.26
CA CYS A 403 -18.63 -17.82 7.49
C CYS A 403 -17.11 -17.81 7.83
N LEU A 404 -16.53 -16.65 8.20
CA LEU A 404 -15.10 -16.26 8.04
C LEU A 404 -14.53 -15.38 9.18
N TYR A 405 -13.20 -15.32 9.39
CA TYR A 405 -12.55 -14.65 10.56
C TYR A 405 -11.18 -14.01 10.28
N ALA A 406 -10.81 -12.95 11.02
CA ALA A 406 -9.58 -12.15 10.84
C ALA A 406 -8.77 -11.99 12.14
N LEU A 407 -7.44 -11.91 12.03
CA LEU A 407 -6.48 -11.86 13.14
C LEU A 407 -5.80 -10.47 13.28
N THR A 408 -5.30 -10.16 14.48
CA THR A 408 -4.74 -8.84 14.83
C THR A 408 -3.43 -8.96 15.63
N ILE A 409 -2.31 -9.19 14.92
CA ILE A 409 -0.96 -9.24 15.53
C ILE A 409 -0.35 -7.83 15.50
N ALA A 410 -0.23 -7.11 16.61
CA ALA A 410 0.69 -5.95 16.64
C ALA A 410 2.12 -6.43 16.94
N TRP A 411 3.15 -5.70 16.48
CA TRP A 411 4.55 -6.10 16.62
C TRP A 411 5.39 -4.99 17.25
N THR A 412 6.37 -5.36 18.09
CA THR A 412 7.40 -4.43 18.59
C THR A 412 8.70 -5.15 18.94
N LYS A 413 9.82 -4.71 18.36
CA LYS A 413 11.12 -4.74 19.03
C LYS A 413 11.55 -3.32 19.39
N HIS A 414 12.29 -3.20 20.49
CA HIS A 414 13.26 -2.13 20.63
C HIS A 414 14.52 -2.50 19.83
N CYS A 415 15.12 -1.51 19.17
CA CYS A 415 16.57 -1.52 19.02
C CYS A 415 17.18 -1.17 20.38
N ALA A 416 18.22 -1.90 20.77
CA ALA A 416 19.16 -1.47 21.80
C ALA A 416 20.29 -0.68 21.13
#